data_AF-A0A846PEN6-F1
#
_entry.id   AF-A0A846PEN6-F1
#
_cell.length_a   1.000
_cell.length_b   1.000
_cell.length_c   1.000
_cell.angle_alpha   90.00
_cell.angle_beta   90.00
_cell.angle_gamma   90.00
#
_symmetry.space_group_name_H-M   'P 1'
#
loop_
_entity.id
_entity.type
_entity.pdbx_description
1 polymer ?
#
loop_
_entity_poly.entity_id
_entity_poly.type
_entity_poly.pdbx_seq_one_letter_code
_entity_poly.pdbx_strand_id
1 'polypeptide(L)'
;MGSQTYFRTVDVALISVFCALWPALNLTLGPLGFALFRLPIFCDFSVFFVLLLATWASGKLGTASIVGITGSAVVYFLRASPHIIGFAVSAVLFDVLMSVNLHKIRGRIYDLSMANLVTAVSAYFAGVVIGVFLMGEPLNWTTLSWAMSYWGPWHLAGGLMSVVVALPIITILEKADVRRIINVQQAA
;
A
#
# COMPACT_ATOMS: atom_id res chain seq x y z
N MET A 1 32.74 -6.45 16.25
CA MET A 1 31.27 -6.43 16.39
C MET A 1 30.69 -6.24 15.00
N GLY A 2 30.14 -7.30 14.39
CA GLY A 2 29.53 -7.21 13.07
C GLY A 2 28.26 -6.35 13.13
N SER A 3 28.16 -5.37 12.24
CA SER A 3 26.95 -4.57 12.07
C SER A 3 25.76 -5.50 11.78
N GLN A 4 24.79 -5.55 12.69
CA GLN A 4 23.53 -6.26 12.45
C GLN A 4 22.71 -5.41 11.47
N THR A 5 22.69 -5.80 10.20
CA THR A 5 21.93 -5.10 9.16
C THR A 5 20.42 -5.27 9.40
N TYR A 6 19.69 -4.17 9.56
CA TYR A 6 18.24 -4.19 9.81
C TYR A 6 17.47 -4.93 8.70
N PHE A 7 17.75 -4.60 7.43
CA PHE A 7 17.31 -5.38 6.28
C PHE A 7 18.38 -6.37 5.85
N ARG A 8 17.99 -7.62 5.64
CA ARG A 8 18.84 -8.67 5.07
C ARG A 8 18.61 -8.74 3.56
N THR A 9 19.47 -9.47 2.87
CA THR A 9 19.41 -9.67 1.42
C THR A 9 18.04 -10.12 0.92
N VAL A 10 17.39 -11.07 1.62
CA VAL A 10 16.03 -11.52 1.27
C VAL A 10 14.98 -10.42 1.42
N ASP A 11 15.11 -9.57 2.43
CA ASP A 11 14.16 -8.47 2.66
C ASP A 11 14.31 -7.43 1.53
N VAL A 12 15.56 -7.12 1.13
CA VAL A 12 15.85 -6.23 0.00
C VAL A 12 15.35 -6.81 -1.33
N ALA A 13 15.52 -8.11 -1.55
CA ALA A 13 15.02 -8.79 -2.74
C ALA A 13 13.49 -8.74 -2.82
N LEU A 14 12.79 -9.03 -1.72
CA LEU A 14 11.33 -8.92 -1.63
C LEU A 14 10.85 -7.49 -1.86
N ILE A 15 11.46 -6.51 -1.19
CA ILE A 15 11.16 -5.09 -1.40
C ILE A 15 11.33 -4.72 -2.88
N SER A 16 12.41 -5.17 -3.52
CA SER A 16 12.66 -4.89 -4.94
C SER A 16 11.58 -5.47 -5.86
N VAL A 17 11.13 -6.70 -5.60
CA VAL A 17 10.02 -7.33 -6.33
C VAL A 17 8.73 -6.52 -6.16
N PHE A 18 8.41 -6.10 -4.93
CA PHE A 18 7.21 -5.29 -4.68
C PHE A 18 7.31 -3.87 -5.24
N CYS A 19 8.50 -3.26 -5.25
CA CYS A 19 8.79 -2.00 -5.94
C CYS A 19 8.54 -2.09 -7.45
N ALA A 20 8.71 -3.26 -8.07
CA ALA A 20 8.37 -3.49 -9.46
C ALA A 20 6.89 -3.84 -9.66
N LEU A 21 6.31 -4.65 -8.76
CA LEU A 21 4.93 -5.12 -8.86
C LEU A 21 3.91 -3.98 -8.76
N TRP A 22 4.10 -3.04 -7.83
CA TRP A 22 3.16 -1.94 -7.66
C TRP A 22 3.03 -1.05 -8.90
N PRO A 23 4.11 -0.46 -9.47
CA PRO A 23 3.97 0.35 -10.67
C PRO A 23 3.46 -0.47 -11.85
N ALA A 24 3.84 -1.74 -11.97
CA ALA A 24 3.29 -2.62 -13.01
C ALA A 24 1.76 -2.72 -12.91
N LEU A 25 1.23 -3.05 -11.72
CA LEU A 25 -0.22 -3.10 -11.49
C LEU A 25 -0.89 -1.75 -11.70
N ASN A 26 -0.29 -0.65 -11.24
CA ASN A 26 -0.90 0.67 -11.39
C ASN A 26 -0.95 1.13 -12.85
N LEU A 27 0.10 0.86 -13.63
CA LEU A 27 0.16 1.22 -15.05
C LEU A 27 -0.85 0.41 -15.87
N THR A 28 -1.11 -0.85 -15.50
CA THR A 28 -2.07 -1.72 -16.21
C THR A 28 -3.50 -1.54 -15.73
N LEU A 29 -3.74 -1.53 -14.42
CA LEU A 29 -5.09 -1.52 -13.82
C LEU A 29 -5.60 -0.09 -13.56
N GLY A 30 -4.72 0.86 -13.26
CA GLY A 30 -5.12 2.26 -13.02
C GLY A 30 -5.96 2.86 -14.16
N PRO A 31 -5.55 2.75 -15.44
CA PRO A 31 -6.37 3.22 -16.57
C PRO A 31 -7.71 2.52 -16.68
N LEU A 32 -7.77 1.22 -16.36
CA LEU A 32 -9.02 0.46 -16.37
C LEU A 32 -10.00 1.02 -15.34
N GLY A 33 -9.52 1.48 -14.19
CA GLY A 33 -10.37 2.07 -13.15
C GLY A 33 -11.08 3.32 -13.65
N PHE A 34 -10.33 4.21 -14.31
CA PHE A 34 -10.90 5.40 -14.94
C PHE A 34 -11.77 5.06 -16.16
N ALA A 35 -11.42 4.05 -16.96
CA ALA A 35 -12.21 3.65 -18.11
C ALA A 35 -13.58 3.05 -17.71
N LEU A 36 -13.62 2.22 -16.66
CA LEU A 36 -14.82 1.49 -16.25
C LEU A 36 -15.69 2.29 -15.28
N PHE A 37 -15.07 2.95 -14.30
CA PHE A 37 -15.78 3.61 -13.21
C PHE A 37 -15.66 5.13 -13.22
N ARG A 38 -14.78 5.69 -14.06
CA ARG A 38 -14.37 7.11 -14.03
C ARG A 38 -13.82 7.54 -12.67
N LEU A 39 -13.25 6.58 -11.93
CA LEU A 39 -12.81 6.74 -10.55
C LEU A 39 -11.46 6.05 -10.32
N PRO A 40 -10.67 6.52 -9.34
CA PRO A 40 -9.32 6.00 -9.08
C PRO A 40 -9.28 4.63 -8.38
N ILE A 41 -10.38 3.86 -8.34
CA ILE A 41 -10.54 2.65 -7.52
C ILE A 41 -9.40 1.64 -7.73
N PHE A 42 -8.97 1.40 -8.98
CA PHE A 42 -7.90 0.45 -9.27
C PHE A 42 -6.49 0.99 -9.00
N CYS A 43 -6.31 2.31 -8.89
CA CYS A 43 -5.05 2.90 -8.43
C CYS A 43 -4.83 2.56 -6.96
N ASP A 44 -5.85 2.76 -6.12
CA ASP A 44 -5.85 2.39 -4.71
C ASP A 44 -5.67 0.89 -4.50
N PHE A 45 -6.42 0.08 -5.26
CA PHE A 45 -6.28 -1.36 -5.23
C PHE A 45 -4.82 -1.77 -5.46
N SER A 46 -4.20 -1.25 -6.52
CA SER A 46 -2.85 -1.62 -6.92
C SER A 46 -1.80 -1.31 -5.86
N VAL A 47 -1.91 -0.16 -5.18
CA VAL A 47 -0.95 0.19 -4.12
C VAL A 47 -1.19 -0.64 -2.87
N PHE A 48 -2.40 -0.64 -2.31
CA PHE A 48 -2.64 -1.29 -1.02
C PHE A 48 -2.55 -2.80 -1.09
N PHE A 49 -2.89 -3.41 -2.22
CA PHE A 49 -2.65 -4.83 -2.46
C PHE A 49 -1.18 -5.18 -2.29
N VAL A 50 -0.29 -4.37 -2.89
CA VAL A 50 1.15 -4.60 -2.82
C VAL A 50 1.71 -4.25 -1.45
N LEU A 51 1.25 -3.17 -0.79
CA LEU A 51 1.69 -2.83 0.56
C LEU A 51 1.33 -3.92 1.57
N LEU A 52 0.11 -4.49 1.49
CA LEU A 52 -0.31 -5.61 2.34
C LEU A 52 0.59 -6.83 2.16
N LEU A 53 0.88 -7.22 0.92
CA LEU A 53 1.76 -8.34 0.62
C LEU A 53 3.21 -8.09 1.06
N ALA A 54 3.74 -6.89 0.80
CA ALA A 54 5.09 -6.50 1.19
C ALA A 54 5.26 -6.50 2.71
N THR A 55 4.32 -5.91 3.43
CA THR A 55 4.32 -5.88 4.90
C THR A 55 4.14 -7.28 5.48
N TRP A 56 3.28 -8.13 4.90
CA TRP A 56 3.16 -9.53 5.34
C TRP A 56 4.47 -10.30 5.15
N ALA A 57 5.10 -10.16 3.99
CA ALA A 57 6.30 -10.91 3.62
C ALA A 57 7.52 -10.50 4.46
N SER A 58 7.75 -9.20 4.64
CA SER A 58 8.90 -8.66 5.37
C SER A 58 8.65 -8.60 6.89
N GLY A 59 7.47 -8.16 7.32
CA GLY A 59 7.14 -7.94 8.73
C GLY A 59 7.98 -6.85 9.40
N LYS A 60 8.53 -5.89 8.62
CA LYS A 60 9.42 -4.84 9.10
C LYS A 60 8.93 -3.44 8.71
N LEU A 61 9.12 -2.50 9.63
CA LEU A 61 8.95 -1.08 9.40
C LEU A 61 9.87 -0.60 8.27
N GLY A 62 9.37 0.31 7.45
CA GLY A 62 10.08 0.87 6.31
C GLY A 62 9.82 0.11 5.01
N THR A 63 9.36 -1.15 5.08
CA THR A 63 9.10 -1.96 3.87
C THR A 63 8.02 -1.32 3.01
N ALA A 64 6.86 -1.04 3.60
CA ALA A 64 5.73 -0.45 2.87
C ALA A 64 6.07 0.97 2.41
N SER A 65 6.80 1.76 3.21
CA SER A 65 7.26 3.09 2.82
C SER A 65 8.18 3.06 1.61
N ILE A 66 9.19 2.17 1.60
CA ILE A 66 10.14 2.07 0.48
C ILE A 66 9.41 1.65 -0.80
N VAL A 67 8.57 0.62 -0.71
CA VAL A 67 7.75 0.17 -1.83
C VAL A 67 6.89 1.32 -2.33
N GLY A 68 6.15 1.95 -1.41
CA GLY A 68 5.25 3.09 -1.57
C GLY A 68 5.88 4.39 -2.07
N ILE A 69 7.16 4.64 -1.83
CA ILE A 69 7.83 5.82 -2.40
C ILE A 69 8.37 5.47 -3.79
N THR A 70 9.00 4.30 -3.91
CA THR A 70 9.67 3.88 -5.15
C THR A 70 8.68 3.70 -6.29
N GLY A 71 7.58 2.97 -6.08
CA GLY A 71 6.61 2.77 -7.17
C GLY A 71 5.85 4.06 -7.53
N SER A 72 5.60 4.98 -6.59
CA SER A 72 5.04 6.30 -6.89
C SER A 72 6.00 7.10 -7.75
N ALA A 73 7.30 7.08 -7.43
CA ALA A 73 8.32 7.73 -8.24
C ALA A 73 8.34 7.13 -9.66
N VAL A 74 8.33 5.80 -9.80
CA VAL A 74 8.31 5.13 -11.11
C VAL A 74 7.08 5.53 -11.92
N VAL A 75 5.88 5.47 -11.34
CA VAL A 75 4.65 5.87 -12.04
C VAL A 75 4.66 7.37 -12.37
N TYR A 76 5.16 8.20 -11.46
CA TYR A 76 5.29 9.65 -11.69
C TYR A 76 6.18 9.94 -12.90
N PHE A 77 7.35 9.31 -12.99
CA PHE A 77 8.26 9.53 -14.13
C PHE A 77 7.73 8.96 -15.45
N LEU A 78 6.95 7.89 -15.41
CA LEU A 78 6.40 7.27 -16.63
C LEU A 78 5.12 7.95 -17.14
N ARG A 79 4.31 8.55 -16.25
CA ARG A 79 3.01 9.14 -16.61
C ARG A 79 2.88 10.64 -16.36
N ALA A 80 3.87 11.26 -15.71
CA ALA A 80 3.81 12.64 -15.25
C ALA A 80 2.53 12.97 -14.45
N SER A 81 2.02 12.01 -13.66
CA SER A 81 0.79 12.18 -12.88
C SER A 81 1.09 12.57 -11.43
N PRO A 82 0.91 13.85 -11.04
CA PRO A 82 1.26 14.32 -9.69
C PRO A 82 0.39 13.71 -8.59
N HIS A 83 -0.84 13.30 -8.91
CA HIS A 83 -1.76 12.62 -7.99
C HIS A 83 -1.16 11.39 -7.31
N ILE A 84 -0.18 10.74 -7.96
CA ILE A 84 0.47 9.55 -7.42
C ILE A 84 1.28 9.84 -6.15
N ILE A 85 1.65 11.10 -5.89
CA ILE A 85 2.36 11.51 -4.67
C ILE A 85 1.50 11.25 -3.43
N GLY A 86 0.18 11.38 -3.53
CA GLY A 86 -0.74 11.06 -2.43
C GLY A 86 -0.61 9.61 -1.95
N PHE A 87 -0.32 8.68 -2.86
CA PHE A 87 -0.07 7.28 -2.50
C PHE A 87 1.27 7.07 -1.81
N ALA A 88 2.30 7.86 -2.14
CA ALA A 88 3.59 7.79 -1.43
C ALA A 88 3.43 8.22 0.02
N VAL A 89 2.74 9.35 0.27
CA VAL A 89 2.47 9.84 1.62
C VAL A 89 1.61 8.85 2.39
N SER A 90 0.58 8.29 1.74
CA SER A 90 -0.29 7.28 2.35
C SER A 90 0.43 5.98 2.66
N ALA A 91 1.40 5.54 1.84
CA ALA A 91 2.20 4.36 2.13
C ALA A 91 3.08 4.53 3.37
N VAL A 92 3.61 5.74 3.59
CA VAL A 92 4.32 6.07 4.84
C VAL A 92 3.37 6.01 6.03
N LEU A 93 2.17 6.60 5.91
CA LEU A 93 1.15 6.52 6.96
C LEU A 93 0.77 5.06 7.28
N PHE A 94 0.54 4.25 6.25
CA PHE A 94 0.24 2.82 6.37
C PHE A 94 1.34 2.09 7.16
N ASP A 95 2.60 2.32 6.80
CA ASP A 95 3.75 1.68 7.43
C ASP A 95 3.91 2.08 8.91
N VAL A 96 3.72 3.36 9.22
CA VAL A 96 3.73 3.88 10.60
C VAL A 96 2.60 3.25 11.41
N LEU A 97 1.37 3.24 10.89
CA LEU A 97 0.22 2.66 11.58
C LEU A 97 0.35 1.15 11.80
N MET A 98 0.95 0.42 10.84
CA MET A 98 1.23 -1.02 11.00
C MET A 98 2.23 -1.32 12.13
N SER A 99 3.00 -0.34 12.60
CA SER A 99 3.90 -0.49 13.76
C SER A 99 3.14 -0.82 15.04
N VAL A 100 1.86 -0.42 15.15
CA VAL A 100 1.01 -0.72 16.32
C VAL A 100 0.89 -2.22 16.55
N ASN A 101 0.88 -3.02 15.48
CA ASN A 101 0.89 -4.48 15.56
C ASN A 101 2.23 -5.11 15.15
N LEU A 102 3.32 -4.34 15.19
CA LEU A 102 4.66 -4.79 14.81
C LEU A 102 4.69 -5.41 13.41
N HIS A 103 3.91 -4.85 12.47
CA HIS A 103 3.83 -5.30 11.07
C HIS A 103 3.40 -6.76 10.92
N LYS A 104 2.71 -7.33 11.93
CA LYS A 104 2.18 -8.68 11.87
C LYS A 104 0.87 -8.68 11.10
N ILE A 105 0.87 -9.43 10.00
CA ILE A 105 -0.33 -9.89 9.32
C ILE A 105 -0.27 -11.41 9.38
N ARG A 106 -1.20 -12.03 10.10
CA ARG A 106 -1.37 -13.49 10.23
C ARG A 106 -2.85 -13.79 10.14
N GLY A 107 -3.22 -15.05 9.92
CA GLY A 107 -4.62 -15.50 9.90
C GLY A 107 -5.43 -15.32 11.20
N ARG A 108 -4.92 -14.55 12.18
CA ARG A 108 -5.63 -14.19 13.41
C ARG A 108 -6.56 -13.01 13.14
N ILE A 109 -7.79 -13.07 13.66
CA ILE A 109 -8.80 -12.01 13.47
C ILE A 109 -8.26 -10.62 13.85
N TYR A 110 -7.52 -10.52 14.96
CA TYR A 110 -6.89 -9.26 15.37
C TYR A 110 -5.96 -8.69 14.30
N ASP A 111 -5.01 -9.50 13.80
CA ASP A 111 -4.03 -9.06 12.80
C ASP A 111 -4.71 -8.66 11.47
N LEU A 112 -5.72 -9.43 11.05
CA LEU A 112 -6.52 -9.15 9.85
C LEU A 112 -7.36 -7.87 10.01
N SER A 113 -7.99 -7.67 11.17
CA SER A 113 -8.77 -6.47 11.47
C SER A 113 -7.90 -5.22 11.52
N MET A 114 -6.68 -5.33 12.06
CA MET A 114 -5.72 -4.24 12.09
C MET A 114 -5.26 -3.89 10.68
N ALA A 115 -4.89 -4.89 9.87
CA ALA A 115 -4.53 -4.66 8.47
C ALA A 115 -5.67 -3.99 7.68
N ASN A 116 -6.91 -4.42 7.89
CA ASN A 116 -8.09 -3.80 7.29
C ASN A 116 -8.26 -2.33 7.72
N LEU A 117 -8.21 -2.06 9.03
CA LEU A 117 -8.36 -0.71 9.58
C LEU A 117 -7.27 0.23 9.08
N VAL A 118 -6.01 -0.21 9.13
CA VAL A 118 -4.87 0.60 8.70
C VAL A 118 -4.94 0.88 7.19
N THR A 119 -5.36 -0.11 6.39
CA THR A 119 -5.60 0.09 4.95
C THR A 119 -6.71 1.11 4.71
N ALA A 120 -7.84 0.98 5.42
CA ALA A 120 -8.97 1.89 5.30
C ALA A 120 -8.60 3.34 5.62
N VAL A 121 -7.93 3.56 6.76
CA VAL A 121 -7.47 4.89 7.20
C VAL A 121 -6.48 5.47 6.19
N SER A 122 -5.52 4.68 5.74
CA SER A 122 -4.48 5.14 4.81
C SER A 122 -5.07 5.46 3.44
N ALA A 123 -5.98 4.64 2.93
CA ALA A 123 -6.66 4.85 1.65
C ALA A 123 -7.54 6.10 1.68
N TYR A 124 -8.35 6.26 2.71
CA TYR A 124 -9.14 7.48 2.90
C TYR A 124 -8.24 8.72 2.96
N PHE A 125 -7.13 8.63 3.72
CA PHE A 125 -6.15 9.71 3.82
C PHE A 125 -5.51 10.04 2.46
N ALA A 126 -5.19 9.04 1.63
CA ALA A 126 -4.69 9.26 0.27
C ALA A 126 -5.69 10.10 -0.54
N GLY A 127 -6.96 9.74 -0.51
CA GLY A 127 -8.02 10.49 -1.19
C GLY A 127 -8.16 11.92 -0.71
N VAL A 128 -8.07 12.15 0.60
CA VAL A 128 -8.11 13.53 1.15
C VAL A 128 -6.89 14.33 0.69
N VAL A 129 -5.67 13.77 0.77
CA VAL A 129 -4.45 14.46 0.32
C VAL A 129 -4.52 14.78 -1.18
N ILE A 130 -4.98 13.84 -2.00
CA ILE A 130 -5.14 14.03 -3.44
C ILE A 130 -6.19 15.11 -3.73
N GLY A 131 -7.36 15.02 -3.10
CA GLY A 131 -8.46 15.97 -3.30
C GLY A 131 -8.11 17.39 -2.87
N VAL A 132 -7.34 17.55 -1.78
CA VAL A 132 -6.96 18.88 -1.27
C VAL A 132 -5.80 19.49 -2.04
N PHE A 133 -4.74 18.73 -2.31
CA PHE A 133 -3.48 19.32 -2.78
C PHE A 133 -3.19 19.09 -4.26
N LEU A 134 -3.81 18.08 -4.89
CA LEU A 134 -3.40 17.59 -6.20
C LEU A 134 -4.47 17.78 -7.27
N MET A 135 -5.68 18.21 -6.91
CA MET A 135 -6.76 18.55 -7.85
C MET A 135 -6.72 19.98 -8.39
N GLY A 136 -5.79 20.82 -7.92
CA GLY A 136 -5.60 22.19 -8.43
C GLY A 136 -6.61 23.22 -7.91
N GLU A 137 -7.44 22.86 -6.93
CA GLU A 137 -8.42 23.74 -6.29
C GLU A 137 -7.80 24.59 -5.18
N PRO A 138 -8.33 25.81 -4.90
CA PRO A 138 -7.84 26.65 -3.81
C PRO A 138 -8.08 25.99 -2.45
N LEU A 139 -7.15 26.16 -1.51
CA LEU A 139 -7.27 25.61 -0.16
C LEU A 139 -8.32 26.38 0.65
N ASN A 140 -9.55 25.86 0.66
CA ASN A 140 -10.67 26.41 1.41
C ASN A 140 -11.56 25.29 1.98
N TRP A 141 -12.59 25.68 2.73
CA TRP A 141 -13.51 24.74 3.36
C TRP A 141 -14.29 23.88 2.35
N THR A 142 -14.63 24.44 1.19
CA THR A 142 -15.31 23.72 0.11
C THR A 142 -14.43 22.61 -0.45
N THR A 143 -13.16 22.89 -0.74
CA THR A 143 -12.20 21.90 -1.24
C THR A 143 -11.97 20.79 -0.21
N LEU A 144 -11.79 21.15 1.07
CA LEU A 144 -11.62 20.17 2.14
C LEU A 144 -12.85 19.26 2.29
N SER A 145 -14.05 19.86 2.33
CA SER A 145 -15.30 19.09 2.43
C SER A 145 -15.53 18.17 1.22
N TRP A 146 -15.20 18.62 0.01
CA TRP A 146 -15.24 17.77 -1.19
C TRP A 146 -14.21 16.64 -1.14
N ALA A 147 -12.98 16.92 -0.71
CA ALA A 147 -11.95 15.89 -0.55
C ALA A 147 -12.35 14.82 0.47
N MET A 148 -12.96 15.21 1.59
CA MET A 148 -13.44 14.28 2.61
C MET A 148 -14.72 13.53 2.21
N SER A 149 -15.64 14.16 1.48
CA SER A 149 -16.94 13.56 1.15
C SER A 149 -16.96 12.80 -0.17
N TYR A 150 -16.05 13.11 -1.09
CA TYR A 150 -15.99 12.50 -2.42
C TYR A 150 -14.72 11.68 -2.63
N TRP A 151 -13.54 12.30 -2.53
CA TRP A 151 -12.29 11.60 -2.82
C TRP A 151 -11.93 10.55 -1.77
N GLY A 152 -11.96 10.92 -0.48
CA GLY A 152 -11.67 10.00 0.62
C GLY A 152 -12.47 8.68 0.53
N PRO A 153 -13.81 8.72 0.38
CA PRO A 153 -14.63 7.52 0.27
C PRO A 153 -14.33 6.64 -0.94
N TRP A 154 -14.04 7.23 -2.11
CA TRP A 154 -13.71 6.45 -3.30
C TRP A 154 -12.36 5.76 -3.21
N HIS A 155 -11.37 6.45 -2.64
CA HIS A 155 -10.06 5.86 -2.36
C HIS A 155 -10.17 4.76 -1.29
N LEU A 156 -10.96 5.00 -0.24
CA LEU A 156 -11.31 3.99 0.77
C LEU A 156 -11.92 2.74 0.13
N ALA A 157 -12.87 2.88 -0.80
CA ALA A 157 -13.47 1.74 -1.48
C ALA A 157 -12.44 0.91 -2.26
N GLY A 158 -11.53 1.56 -3.00
CA GLY A 158 -10.44 0.88 -3.70
C GLY A 158 -9.43 0.21 -2.76
N GLY A 159 -9.11 0.86 -1.64
CA GLY A 159 -8.28 0.29 -0.58
C GLY A 159 -8.91 -0.93 0.07
N LEU A 160 -10.20 -0.89 0.42
CA LEU A 160 -10.92 -2.04 0.99
C LEU A 160 -11.03 -3.21 0.01
N MET A 161 -11.21 -2.93 -1.29
CA MET A 161 -11.17 -3.97 -2.31
C MET A 161 -9.82 -4.71 -2.31
N SER A 162 -8.71 -4.01 -2.06
CA SER A 162 -7.41 -4.66 -1.92
C SER A 162 -7.35 -5.62 -0.73
N VAL A 163 -7.99 -5.28 0.38
CA VAL A 163 -8.07 -6.13 1.59
C VAL A 163 -8.83 -7.43 1.29
N VAL A 164 -9.98 -7.30 0.61
CA VAL A 164 -10.83 -8.44 0.22
C VAL A 164 -10.05 -9.46 -0.62
N VAL A 165 -9.10 -9.00 -1.44
CA VAL A 165 -8.29 -9.88 -2.29
C VAL A 165 -6.99 -10.34 -1.59
N ALA A 166 -6.28 -9.43 -0.93
CA ALA A 166 -4.95 -9.70 -0.36
C ALA A 166 -5.01 -10.61 0.88
N LEU A 167 -5.98 -10.42 1.79
CA LEU A 167 -6.01 -11.18 3.04
C LEU A 167 -6.28 -12.68 2.84
N PRO A 168 -7.19 -13.12 1.95
CA PRO A 168 -7.31 -14.52 1.60
C PRO A 168 -6.01 -15.11 1.02
N ILE A 169 -5.34 -14.38 0.12
CA ILE A 169 -4.06 -14.80 -0.46
C ILE A 169 -3.01 -15.00 0.65
N ILE A 170 -2.85 -14.01 1.52
CA ILE A 170 -1.93 -14.06 2.66
C ILE A 170 -2.22 -15.27 3.55
N THR A 171 -3.49 -15.53 3.85
CA THR A 171 -3.91 -16.65 4.70
C THR A 171 -3.59 -17.99 4.04
N ILE A 172 -3.78 -18.12 2.73
CA ILE A 172 -3.44 -19.35 1.98
C ILE A 172 -1.91 -19.54 1.95
N LEU A 173 -1.15 -18.49 1.67
CA LEU A 173 0.32 -18.56 1.64
C LEU A 173 0.92 -18.89 3.02
N GLU A 174 0.30 -18.39 4.10
CA GLU A 174 0.68 -18.74 5.47
C GLU A 174 0.40 -20.22 5.77
N LYS A 175 -0.77 -20.74 5.35
CA LYS A 175 -1.10 -22.18 5.47
C LYS A 175 -0.18 -23.08 4.64
N ALA A 176 0.33 -22.57 3.51
CA ALA A 176 1.30 -23.25 2.66
C ALA A 176 2.75 -23.13 3.17
N ASP A 177 2.97 -22.53 4.35
CA ASP A 177 4.27 -22.39 5.00
C ASP A 177 5.32 -21.59 4.19
N VAL A 178 4.87 -20.75 3.25
CA VAL A 178 5.75 -19.90 2.41
C VAL A 178 6.61 -18.97 3.27
N ARG A 179 6.04 -18.48 4.38
CA ARG A 179 6.74 -17.60 5.32
C ARG A 179 7.89 -18.33 6.06
N ARG A 180 7.82 -19.64 6.23
CA ARG A 180 8.89 -20.43 6.83
C ARG A 180 10.03 -20.68 5.85
N ILE A 181 9.77 -20.83 4.56
CA ILE A 181 10.84 -20.89 3.53
C ILE A 181 11.66 -19.61 3.57
N ILE A 182 10.98 -18.46 3.64
CA ILE A 182 11.60 -17.15 3.82
C ILE A 182 12.46 -17.14 5.09
N ASN A 183 11.96 -17.64 6.22
CA ASN A 183 12.69 -17.69 7.49
C ASN A 183 13.81 -18.76 7.57
N VAL A 184 13.74 -19.84 6.79
CA VAL A 184 14.75 -20.90 6.75
C VAL A 184 15.94 -20.50 5.88
N GLN A 185 15.70 -19.81 4.74
CA GLN A 185 16.77 -19.14 3.98
C GLN A 185 17.47 -18.03 4.80
N GLN A 186 16.92 -17.64 5.94
CA GLN A 186 17.49 -16.63 6.83
C GLN A 186 18.33 -17.21 7.97
N ALA A 187 18.29 -18.52 8.18
CA ALA A 187 19.02 -19.23 9.24
C ALA A 187 20.17 -20.10 8.71
N ALA A 188 20.28 -20.24 7.39
CA ALA A 188 21.38 -20.85 6.66
C ALA A 188 22.32 -19.76 6.11
#